data_AF-A0A0B7F3Y4-F1
#
_entry.id   AF-A0A0B7F3Y4-F1
#
_cell.length_a   1.000
_cell.length_b   1.000
_cell.length_c   1.000
_cell.angle_alpha   90.00
_cell.angle_beta   90.00
_cell.angle_gamma   90.00
#
_symmetry.space_group_name_H-M   'P 1'
#
loop_
_entity.id
_entity.type
_entity.pdbx_description
1 polymer ?
#
loop_
_entity_poly.entity_id
_entity_poly.type
_entity_poly.pdbx_seq_one_letter_code
_entity_poly.pdbx_strand_id
1 'polypeptide(L)'
;MPKTLENFSQEVGRAGRDGKPSVELVLSASYKKETKIGCAENFARGDTISPNSVLLWLTAGVFGVPLAPDGALEANHYQQAKAYDIRPNVLLNLYAQLELKFGLLRAITPCYQVYDYTIRDEKSWANVDKKSKEAKTVLQYAQSKSSGYHIDVSLAAEHSGVPRADLTRVIQSWEFSKAVEVKASQVRHRYRVLKELPSGNSGLLSAIANQLYEGQLAAEEEAIEKIQGVLQFATGDECLAHSLAVYFGDDKAVPYGSCGTCTQCLTGQGVEFNPNYIATVDQTALRNILGACLDRDDPRMIARFAIGITSPRLTTSKLSSHALFGTMVGVNWEQLVMLIDAECAAAGYAPAPDGSYDHLTQRRASGAQKSSNKPASSKTTLTRGGSSSGSYEKKSYTPYGNTYGGKSSRGRGRGGYRGGRRY
;
A
#
# COMPACT_ATOMS: atom_id res chain seq x y z
N MET A 1 15.47 -6.17 -9.71
CA MET A 1 16.39 -5.02 -9.64
C MET A 1 15.96 -4.13 -8.49
N PRO A 2 16.89 -3.56 -7.70
CA PRO A 2 16.58 -2.50 -6.75
C PRO A 2 15.84 -1.35 -7.44
N LYS A 3 14.97 -0.65 -6.70
CA LYS A 3 14.22 0.50 -7.24
C LYS A 3 15.01 1.81 -7.20
N THR A 4 15.99 1.89 -6.31
CA THR A 4 16.86 3.06 -6.12
C THR A 4 18.27 2.62 -5.73
N LEU A 5 19.25 3.53 -5.83
CA LEU A 5 20.64 3.27 -5.43
C LEU A 5 20.78 3.15 -3.91
N GLU A 6 19.95 3.83 -3.12
CA GLU A 6 19.89 3.68 -1.67
C GLU A 6 19.46 2.26 -1.29
N ASN A 7 18.40 1.75 -1.90
CA ASN A 7 17.98 0.36 -1.71
C ASN A 7 19.06 -0.63 -2.11
N PHE A 8 19.79 -0.38 -3.21
CA PHE A 8 20.92 -1.21 -3.59
C PHE A 8 22.03 -1.17 -2.52
N SER A 9 22.50 0.02 -2.15
CA SER A 9 23.58 0.25 -1.17
C SER A 9 23.31 -0.38 0.19
N GLN A 10 22.06 -0.31 0.67
CA GLN A 10 21.67 -0.90 1.95
C GLN A 10 21.75 -2.42 1.94
N GLU A 11 21.40 -3.06 0.81
CA GLU A 11 21.44 -4.51 0.69
C GLU A 11 22.87 -5.03 0.55
N VAL A 12 23.72 -4.35 -0.24
CA VAL A 12 25.13 -4.71 -0.36
C VAL A 12 25.93 -4.43 0.93
N GLY A 13 25.61 -3.36 1.65
CA GLY A 13 26.24 -3.02 2.94
C GLY A 13 25.95 -3.99 4.10
N ARG A 14 25.22 -5.08 3.86
CA ARG A 14 25.00 -6.15 4.85
C ARG A 14 26.16 -7.15 4.90
N ALA A 15 26.86 -7.35 3.78
CA ALA A 15 27.99 -8.28 3.68
C ALA A 15 29.32 -7.64 4.13
N GLY A 16 30.37 -8.45 4.28
CA GLY A 16 31.74 -7.95 4.51
C GLY A 16 32.03 -7.27 5.86
N ARG A 17 31.09 -7.32 6.83
CA ARG A 17 31.25 -6.69 8.16
C ARG A 17 32.34 -7.32 9.01
N ASP A 18 32.74 -8.53 8.71
CA ASP A 18 33.85 -9.25 9.36
C ASP A 18 35.22 -8.91 8.73
N GLY A 19 35.24 -8.00 7.76
CA GLY A 19 36.44 -7.60 7.03
C GLY A 19 36.91 -8.63 5.99
N LYS A 20 36.16 -9.72 5.77
CA LYS A 20 36.51 -10.72 4.76
C LYS A 20 35.90 -10.35 3.40
N PRO A 21 36.48 -10.85 2.28
CA PRO A 21 35.90 -10.65 0.96
C PRO A 21 34.47 -11.20 0.88
N SER A 22 33.57 -10.39 0.31
CA SER A 22 32.23 -10.80 -0.09
C SER A 22 32.04 -10.58 -1.58
N VAL A 23 31.30 -11.49 -2.23
CA VAL A 23 30.98 -11.40 -3.65
C VAL A 23 29.50 -11.11 -3.79
N GLU A 24 29.19 -10.07 -4.55
CA GLU A 24 27.83 -9.66 -4.84
C GLU A 24 27.63 -9.67 -6.34
N LEU A 25 26.49 -10.19 -6.76
CA LEU A 25 26.15 -10.34 -8.16
C LEU A 25 24.78 -9.74 -8.42
N VAL A 26 24.75 -8.67 -9.21
CA VAL A 26 23.50 -8.09 -9.72
C VAL A 26 23.11 -8.84 -10.98
N LEU A 27 22.03 -9.62 -10.89
CA LEU A 27 21.43 -10.29 -12.05
C LEU A 27 20.38 -9.38 -12.68
N SER A 28 20.78 -8.67 -13.73
CA SER A 28 19.87 -7.90 -14.58
C SER A 28 19.30 -8.82 -15.66
N ALA A 29 18.00 -9.10 -15.59
CA ALA A 29 17.31 -9.91 -16.59
C ALA A 29 17.10 -9.09 -17.88
N SER A 30 18.06 -9.11 -18.79
CA SER A 30 17.86 -8.85 -20.20
C SER A 30 17.46 -10.18 -20.86
N TYR A 31 16.18 -10.56 -20.74
CA TYR A 31 15.73 -11.73 -21.48
C TYR A 31 15.44 -11.29 -22.92
N LYS A 32 16.17 -11.88 -23.88
CA LYS A 32 15.72 -11.93 -25.27
C LYS A 32 14.29 -12.52 -25.26
N LYS A 33 13.35 -11.76 -25.84
CA LYS A 33 11.88 -11.75 -25.65
C LYS A 33 11.41 -10.89 -24.48
N GLU A 34 11.02 -9.68 -24.85
CA GLU A 34 9.86 -8.91 -24.35
C GLU A 34 9.63 -8.95 -22.83
N THR A 35 9.68 -7.78 -22.20
CA THR A 35 9.30 -7.48 -20.80
C THR A 35 10.35 -7.76 -19.72
N LYS A 36 10.94 -6.67 -19.18
CA LYS A 36 11.11 -6.48 -17.72
C LYS A 36 11.54 -5.09 -17.21
N ILE A 37 12.11 -4.17 -18.02
CA ILE A 37 12.33 -2.79 -17.53
C ILE A 37 11.03 -2.00 -17.46
N GLY A 38 10.20 -2.05 -18.51
CA GLY A 38 8.86 -1.45 -18.47
C GLY A 38 8.09 -1.88 -17.22
N CYS A 39 8.25 -3.13 -16.78
CA CYS A 39 7.63 -3.63 -15.55
C CYS A 39 8.01 -2.86 -14.28
N ALA A 40 9.24 -2.35 -14.15
CA ALA A 40 9.66 -1.62 -12.95
C ALA A 40 9.08 -0.20 -12.92
N GLU A 41 9.19 0.53 -14.04
CA GLU A 41 8.60 1.87 -14.21
C GLU A 41 7.07 1.85 -14.10
N ASN A 42 6.43 0.76 -14.56
CA ASN A 42 4.99 0.55 -14.43
C ASN A 42 4.51 0.63 -12.97
N PHE A 43 5.34 0.27 -11.98
CA PHE A 43 4.97 0.46 -10.59
C PHE A 43 4.91 1.92 -10.17
N ALA A 44 5.79 2.79 -10.71
CA ALA A 44 5.76 4.23 -10.48
C ALA A 44 4.50 4.84 -11.13
N ARG A 45 4.24 4.51 -12.40
CA ARG A 45 3.06 4.92 -13.16
C ARG A 45 1.73 4.51 -12.51
N GLY A 46 1.78 3.40 -11.76
CA GLY A 46 0.66 2.81 -11.04
C GLY A 46 0.14 3.60 -9.84
N ASP A 47 0.94 4.51 -9.28
CA ASP A 47 0.57 5.29 -8.09
C ASP A 47 -0.10 6.63 -8.42
N THR A 48 0.10 7.17 -9.63
CA THR A 48 -0.51 8.43 -10.08
C THR A 48 -1.98 8.25 -10.41
N ILE A 49 -2.84 9.05 -9.78
CA ILE A 49 -4.30 9.00 -9.87
C ILE A 49 -4.77 9.86 -11.05
N SER A 50 -5.93 9.60 -11.65
CA SER A 50 -6.48 10.51 -12.66
C SER A 50 -6.94 11.85 -12.04
N PRO A 51 -6.86 12.96 -12.79
CA PRO A 51 -7.31 14.28 -12.31
C PRO A 51 -8.77 14.26 -11.83
N ASN A 52 -9.64 13.54 -12.54
CA ASN A 52 -11.05 13.38 -12.20
C ASN A 52 -11.22 12.70 -10.84
N SER A 53 -10.50 11.61 -10.57
CA SER A 53 -10.56 10.92 -9.29
C SER A 53 -10.01 11.75 -8.13
N VAL A 54 -8.96 12.56 -8.35
CA VAL A 54 -8.46 13.51 -7.33
C VAL A 54 -9.53 14.55 -6.99
N LEU A 55 -10.14 15.17 -8.00
CA LEU A 55 -11.17 16.18 -7.81
C LEU A 55 -12.42 15.58 -7.15
N LEU A 56 -12.87 14.41 -7.59
CA LEU A 56 -14.01 13.70 -7.03
C LEU A 56 -13.75 13.30 -5.56
N TRP A 57 -12.55 12.83 -5.24
CA TRP A 57 -12.15 12.54 -3.87
C TRP A 57 -12.17 13.79 -2.98
N LEU A 58 -11.64 14.92 -3.44
CA LEU A 58 -11.68 16.17 -2.66
C LEU A 58 -13.11 16.66 -2.44
N THR A 59 -13.90 16.71 -3.52
CA THR A 59 -15.25 17.29 -3.53
C THR A 59 -16.24 16.43 -2.74
N ALA A 60 -16.30 15.13 -3.01
CA ALA A 60 -17.28 14.23 -2.40
C ALA A 60 -16.72 13.48 -1.19
N GLY A 61 -15.44 13.09 -1.25
CA GLY A 61 -14.83 12.20 -0.26
C GLY A 61 -14.24 12.89 0.96
N VAL A 62 -13.76 14.13 0.80
CA VAL A 62 -13.14 14.90 1.88
C VAL A 62 -14.07 16.04 2.32
N PHE A 63 -14.31 17.01 1.43
CA PHE A 63 -14.99 18.26 1.78
C PHE A 63 -16.52 18.24 1.59
N GLY A 64 -17.04 17.15 1.02
CA GLY A 64 -18.48 16.86 0.91
C GLY A 64 -19.00 15.99 2.06
N VAL A 65 -18.13 15.54 2.96
CA VAL A 65 -18.50 14.73 4.11
C VAL A 65 -18.82 15.64 5.30
N PRO A 66 -19.96 15.45 6.00
CA PRO A 66 -20.28 16.20 7.21
C PRO A 66 -19.21 16.04 8.29
N LEU A 67 -18.91 17.14 8.99
CA LEU A 67 -18.02 17.09 10.15
C LEU A 67 -18.69 16.35 11.31
N ALA A 68 -17.87 15.67 12.11
CA ALA A 68 -18.30 15.10 13.37
C ALA A 68 -18.73 16.22 14.35
N PRO A 69 -19.51 15.89 15.41
CA PRO A 69 -19.98 16.88 16.38
C PRO A 69 -18.88 17.72 17.06
N ASP A 70 -17.65 17.19 17.14
CA ASP A 70 -16.48 17.90 17.67
C ASP A 70 -15.71 18.72 16.59
N GLY A 71 -16.29 18.87 15.41
CA GLY A 71 -15.71 19.60 14.27
C GLY A 71 -14.61 18.85 13.53
N ALA A 72 -14.35 17.58 13.85
CA ALA A 72 -13.36 16.77 13.16
C ALA A 72 -13.91 16.18 11.86
N LEU A 73 -13.07 16.09 10.83
CA LEU A 73 -13.34 15.32 9.62
C LEU A 73 -13.04 13.84 9.89
N GLU A 74 -13.96 12.94 9.54
CA GLU A 74 -13.79 11.49 9.71
C GLU A 74 -13.82 10.73 8.40
N ALA A 75 -12.67 10.18 8.00
CA ALA A 75 -12.51 9.45 6.75
C ALA A 75 -12.38 7.94 6.96
N ASN A 76 -13.13 7.15 6.21
CA ASN A 76 -12.86 5.72 6.04
C ASN A 76 -11.95 5.53 4.83
N HIS A 77 -10.62 5.52 5.06
CA HIS A 77 -9.64 5.42 3.98
C HIS A 77 -9.82 4.15 3.13
N TYR A 78 -10.23 3.03 3.73
CA TYR A 78 -10.45 1.79 2.99
C TYR A 78 -11.61 1.91 1.99
N GLN A 79 -12.72 2.55 2.40
CA GLN A 79 -13.84 2.82 1.50
C GLN A 79 -13.48 3.87 0.46
N GLN A 80 -12.81 4.95 0.84
CA GLN A 80 -12.37 6.00 -0.09
C GLN A 80 -11.42 5.48 -1.16
N ALA A 81 -10.46 4.62 -0.78
CA ALA A 81 -9.55 3.98 -1.72
C ALA A 81 -10.31 3.26 -2.84
N LYS A 82 -11.41 2.59 -2.51
CA LYS A 82 -12.26 1.92 -3.52
C LYS A 82 -13.13 2.88 -4.30
N ALA A 83 -13.78 3.81 -3.61
CA ALA A 83 -14.75 4.73 -4.21
C ALA A 83 -14.11 5.67 -5.24
N TYR A 84 -12.85 6.06 -5.04
CA TYR A 84 -12.14 7.03 -5.87
C TYR A 84 -10.97 6.42 -6.65
N ASP A 85 -10.87 5.09 -6.67
CA ASP A 85 -9.75 4.33 -7.28
C ASP A 85 -8.34 4.79 -6.86
N ILE A 86 -8.14 4.98 -5.55
CA ILE A 86 -6.88 5.47 -4.98
C ILE A 86 -6.19 4.35 -4.19
N ARG A 87 -4.94 4.02 -4.52
CA ARG A 87 -4.18 3.03 -3.76
C ARG A 87 -3.94 3.52 -2.33
N PRO A 88 -3.98 2.66 -1.29
CA PRO A 88 -3.98 3.09 0.11
C PRO A 88 -2.82 4.01 0.53
N ASN A 89 -1.60 3.72 0.09
CA ASN A 89 -0.42 4.55 0.41
C ASN A 89 -0.50 5.93 -0.26
N VAL A 90 -1.04 5.96 -1.48
CA VAL A 90 -1.25 7.21 -2.23
C VAL A 90 -2.31 8.06 -1.52
N LEU A 91 -3.40 7.45 -1.07
CA LEU A 91 -4.44 8.15 -0.31
C LEU A 91 -3.89 8.77 0.99
N LEU A 92 -3.05 8.02 1.73
CA LEU A 92 -2.37 8.54 2.91
C LEU A 92 -1.47 9.74 2.58
N ASN A 93 -0.73 9.66 1.48
CA ASN A 93 0.11 10.77 1.01
C ASN A 93 -0.75 12.00 0.66
N LEU A 94 -1.88 11.84 -0.03
CA LEU A 94 -2.78 12.95 -0.35
C LEU A 94 -3.31 13.66 0.91
N TYR A 95 -3.73 12.91 1.94
CA TYR A 95 -4.11 13.52 3.22
C TYR A 95 -2.93 14.25 3.89
N ALA A 96 -1.72 13.68 3.83
CA ALA A 96 -0.53 14.34 4.34
C ALA A 96 -0.23 15.64 3.57
N GLN A 97 -0.50 15.71 2.26
CA GLN A 97 -0.36 16.95 1.50
C GLN A 97 -1.42 17.99 1.89
N LEU A 98 -2.68 17.59 2.11
CA LEU A 98 -3.72 18.48 2.65
C LEU A 98 -3.32 19.08 4.01
N GLU A 99 -2.57 18.34 4.82
CA GLU A 99 -1.99 18.81 6.07
C GLU A 99 -0.76 19.70 5.86
N LEU A 100 0.28 19.20 5.20
CA LEU A 100 1.60 19.83 5.18
C LEU A 100 1.72 20.94 4.13
N LYS A 101 1.18 20.72 2.93
CA LYS A 101 1.27 21.67 1.80
C LYS A 101 0.19 22.74 1.89
N PHE A 102 -1.06 22.33 2.13
CA PHE A 102 -2.19 23.25 2.13
C PHE A 102 -2.54 23.79 3.53
N GLY A 103 -2.13 23.10 4.60
CA GLY A 103 -2.42 23.51 5.97
C GLY A 103 -3.92 23.52 6.29
N LEU A 104 -4.71 22.66 5.63
CA LEU A 104 -6.16 22.60 5.80
C LEU A 104 -6.55 21.67 6.95
N LEU A 105 -5.78 20.60 7.14
CA LEU A 105 -6.10 19.51 8.05
C LEU A 105 -4.92 19.22 8.98
N ARG A 106 -5.20 18.58 10.12
CA ARG A 106 -4.20 17.98 11.00
C ARG A 106 -4.66 16.61 11.44
N ALA A 107 -3.88 15.56 11.15
CA ALA A 107 -4.17 14.23 11.65
C ALA A 107 -4.25 14.23 13.19
N ILE A 108 -5.32 13.67 13.72
CA ILE A 108 -5.52 13.43 15.15
C ILE A 108 -5.80 11.94 15.38
N THR A 109 -5.93 11.53 16.64
CA THR A 109 -6.11 10.12 17.02
C THR A 109 -7.29 9.48 16.27
N PRO A 110 -7.06 8.42 15.48
CA PRO A 110 -8.12 7.67 14.82
C PRO A 110 -9.07 7.05 15.84
N CYS A 111 -10.28 6.69 15.41
CA CYS A 111 -11.23 5.95 16.24
C CYS A 111 -11.78 4.72 15.51
N TYR A 112 -12.37 3.77 16.23
CA TYR A 112 -12.94 2.54 15.67
C TYR A 112 -14.46 2.60 15.67
N GLN A 113 -15.08 2.42 14.51
CA GLN A 113 -16.54 2.45 14.36
C GLN A 113 -17.21 1.21 14.95
N VAL A 114 -16.55 0.06 14.88
CA VAL A 114 -17.13 -1.23 15.28
C VAL A 114 -16.35 -1.83 16.43
N TYR A 115 -17.06 -2.35 17.43
CA TYR A 115 -16.52 -3.21 18.47
C TYR A 115 -17.29 -4.53 18.50
N ASP A 116 -16.55 -5.63 18.41
CA ASP A 116 -17.07 -6.96 18.75
C ASP A 116 -16.61 -7.28 20.17
N TYR A 117 -17.49 -7.80 21.03
CA TYR A 117 -17.10 -8.22 22.37
C TYR A 117 -17.66 -9.60 22.72
N THR A 118 -16.85 -10.44 23.36
CA THR A 118 -17.25 -11.79 23.81
C THR A 118 -17.12 -11.89 25.31
N ILE A 119 -18.14 -12.41 25.99
CA ILE A 119 -18.11 -12.63 27.43
C ILE A 119 -17.07 -13.72 27.74
N ARG A 120 -16.08 -13.41 28.58
CA ARG A 120 -15.05 -14.36 29.00
C ARG A 120 -15.45 -15.14 30.25
N ASP A 121 -16.07 -14.44 31.20
CA ASP A 121 -16.46 -14.99 32.50
C ASP A 121 -17.81 -14.41 32.93
N GLU A 122 -18.80 -15.28 33.10
CA GLU A 122 -20.17 -14.89 33.49
C GLU A 122 -20.22 -14.23 34.87
N LYS A 123 -19.33 -14.62 35.79
CA LYS A 123 -19.29 -14.01 37.14
C LYS A 123 -18.81 -12.56 37.07
N SER A 124 -17.73 -12.32 36.35
CA SER A 124 -17.22 -10.96 36.12
C SER A 124 -18.23 -10.13 35.34
N TRP A 125 -18.87 -10.70 34.32
CA TRP A 125 -19.92 -10.04 33.55
C TRP A 125 -21.15 -9.69 34.39
N ALA A 126 -21.55 -10.53 35.35
CA ALA A 126 -22.64 -10.20 36.26
C ALA A 126 -22.34 -8.98 37.15
N ASN A 127 -21.06 -8.72 37.43
CA ASN A 127 -20.61 -7.67 38.35
C ASN A 127 -20.27 -6.34 37.69
N VAL A 128 -20.18 -6.27 36.35
CA VAL A 128 -19.94 -4.98 35.66
C VAL A 128 -21.14 -4.05 35.77
N ASP A 129 -20.90 -2.74 35.75
CA ASP A 129 -21.97 -1.76 35.69
C ASP A 129 -22.67 -1.82 34.32
N LYS A 130 -23.96 -2.13 34.37
CA LYS A 130 -24.89 -2.17 33.23
C LYS A 130 -26.05 -1.18 33.40
N LYS A 131 -26.02 -0.36 34.46
CA LYS A 131 -27.15 0.50 34.86
C LYS A 131 -27.04 1.92 34.34
N SER A 132 -25.81 2.39 34.07
CA SER A 132 -25.57 3.71 33.47
C SER A 132 -26.31 3.87 32.15
N LYS A 133 -26.59 5.12 31.75
CA LYS A 133 -27.28 5.42 30.49
C LYS A 133 -26.48 4.87 29.31
N GLU A 134 -25.18 5.09 29.32
CA GLU A 134 -24.21 4.67 28.31
C GLU A 134 -24.16 3.15 28.20
N ALA A 135 -24.12 2.43 29.33
CA ALA A 135 -24.08 0.97 29.35
C ALA A 135 -25.37 0.35 28.83
N LYS A 136 -26.53 0.91 29.19
CA LYS A 136 -27.82 0.51 28.63
C LYS A 136 -27.86 0.74 27.12
N THR A 137 -27.34 1.86 26.64
CA THR A 137 -27.22 2.14 25.21
C THR A 137 -26.34 1.12 24.51
N VAL A 138 -25.16 0.78 25.05
CA VAL A 138 -24.30 -0.26 24.46
C VAL A 138 -25.03 -1.60 24.38
N LEU A 139 -25.73 -2.02 25.43
CA LEU A 139 -26.49 -3.28 25.44
C LEU A 139 -27.68 -3.26 24.46
N GLN A 140 -28.34 -2.11 24.32
CA GLN A 140 -29.51 -1.95 23.44
C GLN A 140 -29.14 -2.03 21.96
N TYR A 141 -28.02 -1.43 21.56
CA TYR A 141 -27.58 -1.39 20.16
C TYR A 141 -26.62 -2.54 19.80
N ALA A 142 -26.21 -3.35 20.78
CA ALA A 142 -25.43 -4.55 20.53
C ALA A 142 -26.30 -5.65 19.88
N GLN A 143 -25.79 -6.23 18.81
CA GLN A 143 -26.39 -7.35 18.08
C GLN A 143 -25.66 -8.64 18.44
N SER A 144 -26.40 -9.70 18.73
CA SER A 144 -25.81 -11.02 18.98
C SER A 144 -25.15 -11.58 17.70
N LYS A 145 -23.94 -12.13 17.85
CA LYS A 145 -23.24 -12.90 16.82
C LYS A 145 -23.12 -14.37 17.25
N SER A 146 -22.64 -15.24 16.35
CA SER A 146 -22.39 -16.66 16.66
C SER A 146 -21.46 -16.87 17.85
N SER A 147 -20.56 -15.92 18.11
CA SER A 147 -19.79 -15.81 19.33
C SER A 147 -19.77 -14.35 19.78
N GLY A 148 -20.43 -14.06 20.90
CA GLY A 148 -20.46 -12.72 21.51
C GLY A 148 -21.43 -11.75 20.85
N TYR A 149 -21.05 -10.48 20.86
CA TYR A 149 -21.88 -9.34 20.48
C TYR A 149 -21.11 -8.40 19.57
N HIS A 150 -21.86 -7.63 18.79
CA HIS A 150 -21.37 -6.66 17.83
C HIS A 150 -22.07 -5.33 18.02
N ILE A 151 -21.33 -4.24 18.05
CA ILE A 151 -21.89 -2.90 18.10
C ILE A 151 -21.18 -1.95 17.15
N ASP A 152 -21.96 -1.23 16.35
CA ASP A 152 -21.52 0.00 15.70
C ASP A 152 -21.75 1.17 16.67
N VAL A 153 -20.66 1.66 17.26
CA VAL A 153 -20.71 2.75 18.24
C VAL A 153 -20.93 4.13 17.60
N SER A 154 -20.72 4.28 16.28
CA SER A 154 -21.11 5.50 15.57
C SER A 154 -22.62 5.57 15.45
N LEU A 155 -23.25 4.49 14.99
CA LEU A 155 -24.71 4.37 14.86
C LEU A 155 -25.38 4.49 16.23
N ALA A 156 -24.87 3.78 17.24
CA ALA A 156 -25.42 3.87 18.59
C ALA A 156 -25.36 5.30 19.15
N ALA A 157 -24.28 6.04 18.91
CA ALA A 157 -24.13 7.43 19.35
C ALA A 157 -25.13 8.36 18.63
N GLU A 158 -25.28 8.21 17.31
CA GLU A 158 -26.19 9.00 16.50
C GLU A 158 -27.66 8.83 16.94
N HIS A 159 -28.12 7.60 17.12
CA HIS A 159 -29.52 7.34 17.48
C HIS A 159 -29.86 7.59 18.95
N SER A 160 -28.89 7.42 19.87
CA SER A 160 -29.13 7.59 21.31
C SER A 160 -28.83 9.00 21.83
N GLY A 161 -28.06 9.79 21.06
CA GLY A 161 -27.50 11.07 21.50
C GLY A 161 -26.41 10.94 22.58
N VAL A 162 -25.97 9.71 22.90
CA VAL A 162 -24.84 9.49 23.84
C VAL A 162 -23.53 9.65 23.09
N PRO A 163 -22.56 10.44 23.61
CA PRO A 163 -21.28 10.60 22.94
C PRO A 163 -20.57 9.27 22.72
N ARG A 164 -20.05 9.07 21.50
CA ARG A 164 -19.27 7.89 21.11
C ARG A 164 -18.14 7.55 22.08
N ALA A 165 -17.45 8.57 22.59
CA ALA A 165 -16.36 8.41 23.55
C ALA A 165 -16.83 7.73 24.85
N ASP A 166 -18.07 8.03 25.28
CA ASP A 166 -18.65 7.46 26.49
C ASP A 166 -19.08 6.01 26.26
N LEU A 167 -19.68 5.69 25.11
CA LEU A 167 -19.99 4.31 24.72
C LEU A 167 -18.72 3.45 24.63
N THR A 168 -17.67 3.98 24.01
CA THR A 168 -16.37 3.31 23.89
C THR A 168 -15.74 3.08 25.27
N ARG A 169 -15.81 4.08 26.17
CA ARG A 169 -15.30 3.97 27.54
C ARG A 169 -16.00 2.86 28.32
N VAL A 170 -17.32 2.69 28.14
CA VAL A 170 -18.05 1.58 28.76
C VAL A 170 -17.52 0.23 28.27
N ILE A 171 -17.41 0.03 26.96
CA ILE A 171 -16.91 -1.23 26.37
C ILE A 171 -15.49 -1.54 26.88
N GLN A 172 -14.61 -0.53 26.90
CA GLN A 172 -13.26 -0.67 27.43
C GLN A 172 -13.25 -0.97 28.94
N SER A 173 -14.15 -0.37 29.73
CA SER A 173 -14.25 -0.66 31.16
C SER A 173 -14.63 -2.12 31.42
N TRP A 174 -15.52 -2.70 30.61
CA TRP A 174 -15.86 -4.11 30.68
C TRP A 174 -14.67 -4.99 30.31
N GLU A 175 -13.86 -4.60 29.32
CA GLU A 175 -12.62 -5.30 28.97
C GLU A 175 -11.57 -5.22 30.10
N PHE A 176 -11.36 -4.04 30.68
CA PHE A 176 -10.43 -3.84 31.80
C PHE A 176 -10.83 -4.65 33.04
N SER A 177 -12.13 -4.83 33.27
CA SER A 177 -12.65 -5.72 34.33
C SER A 177 -12.43 -7.21 34.04
N LYS A 178 -11.90 -7.56 32.85
CA LYS A 178 -11.75 -8.93 32.32
C LYS A 178 -13.07 -9.68 32.10
N ALA A 179 -14.21 -8.99 32.16
CA ALA A 179 -15.52 -9.57 31.91
C ALA A 179 -15.72 -9.94 30.43
N VAL A 180 -15.13 -9.17 29.53
CA VAL A 180 -15.22 -9.38 28.08
C VAL A 180 -13.85 -9.32 27.41
N GLU A 181 -13.73 -9.95 26.25
CA GLU A 181 -12.69 -9.70 25.24
C GLU A 181 -13.23 -8.77 24.17
N VAL A 182 -12.49 -7.73 23.78
CA VAL A 182 -12.96 -6.78 22.77
C VAL A 182 -12.05 -6.82 21.54
N LYS A 183 -12.68 -6.74 20.37
CA LYS A 183 -12.01 -6.58 19.07
C LYS A 183 -12.58 -5.36 18.37
N ALA A 184 -11.78 -4.30 18.33
CA ALA A 184 -12.11 -3.09 17.59
C ALA A 184 -11.81 -3.26 16.09
N SER A 185 -12.65 -2.71 15.22
CA SER A 185 -12.48 -2.76 13.77
C SER A 185 -13.12 -1.53 13.10
N GLN A 186 -12.98 -1.43 11.76
CA GLN A 186 -13.46 -0.29 10.97
C GLN A 186 -12.86 1.05 11.46
N VAL A 187 -11.55 1.22 11.25
CA VAL A 187 -10.82 2.45 11.59
C VAL A 187 -11.40 3.63 10.82
N ARG A 188 -11.68 4.71 11.56
CA ARG A 188 -11.99 6.05 11.04
C ARG A 188 -10.80 6.94 11.32
N HIS A 189 -10.14 7.39 10.25
CA HIS A 189 -9.09 8.40 10.35
C HIS A 189 -9.74 9.74 10.66
N ARG A 190 -9.20 10.46 11.64
CA ARG A 190 -9.76 11.72 12.11
C ARG A 190 -8.79 12.85 11.82
N TYR A 191 -9.31 13.98 11.38
CA TYR A 191 -8.53 15.18 11.08
C TYR A 191 -9.18 16.40 11.71
N ARG A 192 -8.40 17.19 12.45
CA ARG A 192 -8.81 18.52 12.90
C ARG A 192 -8.74 19.48 11.72
N VAL A 193 -9.80 20.24 11.51
CA VAL A 193 -9.85 21.33 10.52
C VAL A 193 -9.03 22.52 11.05
N LEU A 194 -8.06 23.00 10.27
CA LEU A 194 -7.18 24.10 10.66
C LEU A 194 -7.57 25.44 10.04
N LYS A 195 -8.21 25.41 8.87
CA LYS A 195 -8.66 26.57 8.10
C LYS A 195 -10.06 26.31 7.57
N GLU A 196 -10.73 27.37 7.13
CA GLU A 196 -12.01 27.21 6.43
C GLU A 196 -11.86 26.25 5.25
N LEU A 197 -12.74 25.25 5.21
CA LEU A 197 -12.70 24.24 4.18
C LEU A 197 -13.15 24.85 2.85
N PRO A 198 -12.52 24.50 1.72
CA PRO A 198 -12.88 25.02 0.40
C PRO A 198 -14.23 24.47 -0.12
N SER A 199 -15.11 24.01 0.76
CA SER A 199 -16.42 23.44 0.45
C SER A 199 -17.26 24.43 -0.36
N GLY A 200 -17.77 24.00 -1.52
CA GLY A 200 -18.59 24.84 -2.40
C GLY A 200 -17.82 25.83 -3.29
N ASN A 201 -16.49 25.99 -3.12
CA ASN A 201 -15.66 26.78 -4.02
C ASN A 201 -15.01 25.87 -5.08
N SER A 202 -15.72 25.65 -6.19
CA SER A 202 -15.26 24.77 -7.27
C SER A 202 -13.92 25.18 -7.86
N GLY A 203 -13.66 26.49 -8.03
CA GLY A 203 -12.39 26.99 -8.56
C GLY A 203 -11.21 26.65 -7.64
N LEU A 204 -11.38 26.84 -6.33
CA LEU A 204 -10.34 26.50 -5.35
C LEU A 204 -10.12 24.98 -5.25
N LEU A 205 -11.18 24.19 -5.30
CA LEU A 205 -11.09 22.72 -5.29
C LEU A 205 -10.34 22.21 -6.52
N SER A 206 -10.63 22.74 -7.71
CA SER A 206 -9.89 22.41 -8.93
C SER A 206 -8.43 22.82 -8.84
N ALA A 207 -8.11 23.99 -8.26
CA ALA A 207 -6.73 24.42 -8.07
C ALA A 207 -5.95 23.48 -7.12
N ILE A 208 -6.56 23.05 -6.00
CA ILE A 208 -5.95 22.07 -5.08
C ILE A 208 -5.78 20.72 -5.78
N ALA A 209 -6.80 20.25 -6.50
CA ALA A 209 -6.74 18.99 -7.25
C ALA A 209 -5.60 18.98 -8.28
N ASN A 210 -5.46 20.06 -9.05
CA ASN A 210 -4.38 20.22 -10.03
C ASN A 210 -3.01 20.19 -9.35
N GLN A 211 -2.81 20.93 -8.26
CA GLN A 211 -1.54 20.95 -7.53
C GLN A 211 -1.19 19.61 -6.86
N LEU A 212 -2.18 18.81 -6.47
CA LEU A 212 -1.96 17.44 -5.98
C LEU A 212 -1.55 16.54 -7.14
N TYR A 213 -2.26 16.61 -8.27
CA TYR A 213 -1.99 15.80 -9.46
C TYR A 213 -0.61 16.10 -10.07
N GLU A 214 -0.24 17.38 -10.20
CA GLU A 214 1.11 17.81 -10.62
C GLU A 214 2.19 17.23 -9.71
N GLY A 215 1.96 17.24 -8.40
CA GLY A 215 2.87 16.63 -7.43
C GLY A 215 3.01 15.11 -7.62
N GLN A 216 1.95 14.42 -8.02
CA GLN A 216 2.01 13.00 -8.34
C GLN A 216 2.78 12.73 -9.62
N LEU A 217 2.59 13.54 -10.66
CA LEU A 217 3.37 13.42 -11.91
C LEU A 217 4.85 13.65 -11.67
N ALA A 218 5.21 14.66 -10.87
CA ALA A 218 6.60 14.90 -10.50
C ALA A 218 7.21 13.72 -9.71
N ALA A 219 6.45 13.14 -8.78
CA ALA A 219 6.90 11.97 -8.01
C ALA A 219 7.00 10.70 -8.87
N GLU A 220 6.13 10.54 -9.87
CA GLU A 220 6.23 9.47 -10.87
C GLU A 220 7.51 9.59 -11.67
N GLU A 221 7.81 10.78 -12.20
CA GLU A 221 9.03 11.02 -12.97
C GLU A 221 10.29 10.78 -12.13
N GLU A 222 10.36 11.34 -10.91
CA GLU A 222 11.48 11.12 -10.00
C GLU A 222 11.68 9.63 -9.68
N ALA A 223 10.60 8.87 -9.54
CA ALA A 223 10.68 7.42 -9.31
C ALA A 223 11.17 6.66 -10.55
N ILE A 224 10.78 7.08 -11.76
CA ILE A 224 11.28 6.53 -13.02
C ILE A 224 12.77 6.84 -13.18
N GLU A 225 13.18 8.09 -12.96
CA GLU A 225 14.58 8.51 -12.99
C GLU A 225 15.44 7.69 -12.02
N LYS A 226 14.96 7.43 -10.79
CA LYS A 226 15.68 6.57 -9.83
C LYS A 226 15.84 5.13 -10.31
N ILE A 227 14.81 4.56 -10.94
CA ILE A 227 14.87 3.21 -11.53
C ILE A 227 15.89 3.19 -12.67
N GLN A 228 15.89 4.21 -13.53
CA GLN A 228 16.84 4.36 -14.63
C GLN A 228 18.27 4.59 -14.11
N GLY A 229 18.43 5.34 -13.03
CA GLY A 229 19.72 5.55 -12.36
C GLY A 229 20.34 4.25 -11.84
N VAL A 230 19.53 3.32 -11.32
CA VAL A 230 20.02 1.98 -10.93
C VAL A 230 20.48 1.17 -12.15
N LEU A 231 19.77 1.28 -13.28
CA LEU A 231 20.17 0.62 -14.52
C LEU A 231 21.50 1.18 -15.03
N GLN A 232 21.57 2.50 -15.16
CA GLN A 232 22.78 3.20 -15.60
C GLN A 232 23.97 2.87 -14.70
N PHE A 233 23.76 2.82 -13.38
CA PHE A 233 24.77 2.38 -12.43
C PHE A 233 25.24 0.94 -12.70
N ALA A 234 24.30 0.01 -12.88
CA ALA A 234 24.63 -1.41 -13.04
C ALA A 234 25.27 -1.74 -14.40
N THR A 235 25.02 -0.94 -15.43
CA THR A 235 25.47 -1.18 -16.82
C THR A 235 26.52 -0.17 -17.30
N GLY A 236 26.85 0.83 -16.48
CA GLY A 236 27.77 1.90 -16.81
C GLY A 236 29.20 1.42 -17.05
N ASP A 237 30.00 2.32 -17.61
CA ASP A 237 31.41 2.15 -17.98
C ASP A 237 32.39 2.66 -16.91
N GLU A 238 31.87 3.05 -15.74
CA GLU A 238 32.63 3.52 -14.59
C GLU A 238 32.76 2.46 -13.49
N CYS A 239 33.70 2.65 -12.57
CA CYS A 239 33.85 1.77 -11.40
C CYS A 239 32.59 1.82 -10.51
N LEU A 240 31.93 0.66 -10.31
CA LEU A 240 30.70 0.58 -9.52
C LEU A 240 30.84 1.17 -8.11
N ALA A 241 31.92 0.86 -7.39
CA ALA A 241 32.11 1.38 -6.03
C ALA A 241 32.32 2.90 -6.04
N HIS A 242 33.06 3.43 -7.03
CA HIS A 242 33.33 4.86 -7.13
C HIS A 242 32.06 5.62 -7.51
N SER A 243 31.31 5.16 -8.50
CA SER A 243 30.02 5.75 -8.90
C SER A 243 29.03 5.79 -7.73
N LEU A 244 28.99 4.74 -6.92
CA LEU A 244 28.16 4.71 -5.71
C LEU A 244 28.64 5.74 -4.67
N ALA A 245 29.95 5.87 -4.48
CA ALA A 245 30.54 6.82 -3.54
C ALA A 245 30.27 8.28 -3.97
N VAL A 246 30.45 8.60 -5.25
CA VAL A 246 30.11 9.91 -5.84
C VAL A 246 28.63 10.22 -5.67
N TYR A 247 27.74 9.25 -5.89
CA TYR A 247 26.30 9.42 -5.69
C TYR A 247 25.94 9.84 -4.26
N PHE A 248 26.63 9.30 -3.25
CA PHE A 248 26.45 9.69 -1.85
C PHE A 248 27.30 10.90 -1.42
N GLY A 249 28.01 11.55 -2.35
CA GLY A 249 28.79 12.76 -2.08
C GLY A 249 30.16 12.50 -1.46
N ASP A 250 30.72 11.31 -1.60
CA ASP A 250 32.06 10.96 -1.14
C ASP A 250 32.93 10.49 -2.32
N ASP A 251 33.37 11.44 -3.13
CA ASP A 251 34.20 11.21 -4.32
C ASP A 251 35.58 10.58 -3.97
N LYS A 252 36.03 10.72 -2.72
CA LYS A 252 37.35 10.27 -2.25
C LYS A 252 37.32 8.92 -1.53
N ALA A 253 36.15 8.38 -1.22
CA ALA A 253 36.02 7.07 -0.56
C ALA A 253 36.63 5.92 -1.36
N VAL A 254 36.69 6.03 -2.70
CA VAL A 254 37.35 5.05 -3.56
C VAL A 254 38.65 5.65 -4.12
N PRO A 255 39.82 5.22 -3.63
CA PRO A 255 41.10 5.74 -4.10
C PRO A 255 41.25 5.60 -5.62
N TYR A 256 41.78 6.63 -6.26
CA TYR A 256 42.05 6.67 -7.71
C TYR A 256 40.83 6.44 -8.61
N GLY A 257 39.61 6.55 -8.07
CA GLY A 257 38.38 6.28 -8.81
C GLY A 257 38.17 4.81 -9.21
N SER A 258 38.93 3.87 -8.63
CA SER A 258 38.89 2.46 -9.00
C SER A 258 38.98 1.54 -7.78
N CYS A 259 38.03 0.62 -7.64
CA CYS A 259 38.08 -0.39 -6.58
C CYS A 259 38.91 -1.64 -6.94
N GLY A 260 39.29 -1.80 -8.22
CA GLY A 260 40.08 -2.93 -8.71
C GLY A 260 39.38 -4.29 -8.70
N THR A 261 38.10 -4.38 -8.27
CA THR A 261 37.41 -5.67 -8.06
C THR A 261 36.03 -5.78 -8.70
N CYS A 262 35.39 -4.67 -9.06
CA CYS A 262 34.10 -4.71 -9.74
C CYS A 262 34.25 -5.11 -11.22
N THR A 263 33.14 -5.50 -11.86
CA THR A 263 33.11 -5.91 -13.28
C THR A 263 33.88 -4.95 -14.18
N GLN A 264 33.56 -3.65 -14.14
CA GLN A 264 34.22 -2.64 -14.96
C GLN A 264 35.74 -2.57 -14.71
N CYS A 265 36.20 -2.63 -13.46
CA CYS A 265 37.63 -2.55 -13.17
C CYS A 265 38.39 -3.80 -13.62
N LEU A 266 37.72 -4.95 -13.68
CA LEU A 266 38.31 -6.22 -14.12
C LEU A 266 38.29 -6.38 -15.64
N THR A 267 37.25 -5.92 -16.33
CA THR A 267 37.05 -6.11 -17.78
C THR A 267 37.41 -4.88 -18.60
N GLY A 268 37.46 -3.68 -17.99
CA GLY A 268 37.60 -2.40 -18.67
C GLY A 268 36.37 -1.97 -19.46
N GLN A 269 35.23 -2.68 -19.33
CA GLN A 269 34.02 -2.43 -20.10
C GLN A 269 32.77 -2.55 -19.22
N GLY A 270 31.79 -1.70 -19.48
CA GLY A 270 30.45 -1.81 -18.93
C GLY A 270 29.73 -3.09 -19.40
N VAL A 271 28.66 -3.46 -18.69
CA VAL A 271 27.84 -4.60 -19.09
C VAL A 271 26.95 -4.18 -20.25
N GLU A 272 27.11 -4.83 -21.41
CA GLU A 272 26.24 -4.57 -22.57
C GLU A 272 24.79 -4.85 -22.20
N PHE A 273 23.99 -3.80 -22.25
CA PHE A 273 22.59 -3.86 -21.89
C PHE A 273 21.81 -2.86 -22.74
N ASN A 274 20.93 -3.36 -23.60
CA ASN A 274 20.07 -2.53 -24.42
C ASN A 274 18.70 -2.40 -23.72
N PRO A 275 18.34 -1.22 -23.20
CA PRO A 275 17.04 -0.97 -22.57
C PRO A 275 15.89 -0.78 -23.58
N ASN A 276 16.16 -0.72 -24.89
CA ASN A 276 15.16 -0.44 -25.92
C ASN A 276 14.26 -1.67 -26.17
N TYR A 277 13.29 -1.89 -25.29
CA TYR A 277 12.20 -2.85 -25.46
C TYR A 277 10.83 -2.18 -25.57
N ILE A 278 10.81 -0.86 -25.81
CA ILE A 278 9.55 -0.13 -25.92
C ILE A 278 8.86 -0.57 -27.21
N ALA A 279 8.00 -1.58 -27.09
CA ALA A 279 7.18 -2.04 -28.19
C ALA A 279 6.15 -0.96 -28.53
N THR A 280 5.88 -0.78 -29.82
CA THR A 280 4.74 0.03 -30.24
C THR A 280 3.45 -0.64 -29.78
N VAL A 281 2.41 0.17 -29.57
CA VAL A 281 1.10 -0.33 -29.14
C VAL A 281 0.47 -1.16 -30.27
N ASP A 282 0.28 -2.46 -30.05
CA ASP A 282 -0.54 -3.30 -30.95
C ASP A 282 -2.02 -2.85 -30.86
N GLN A 283 -2.52 -2.29 -31.95
CA GLN A 283 -3.89 -1.81 -32.03
C GLN A 283 -4.93 -2.92 -31.86
N THR A 284 -4.64 -4.16 -32.24
CA THR A 284 -5.58 -5.27 -32.08
C THR A 284 -5.67 -5.67 -30.61
N ALA A 285 -4.52 -5.78 -29.93
CA ALA A 285 -4.48 -5.99 -28.49
C ALA A 285 -5.18 -4.86 -27.73
N LEU A 286 -4.91 -3.60 -28.10
CA LEU A 286 -5.56 -2.44 -27.50
C LEU A 286 -7.08 -2.48 -27.68
N ARG A 287 -7.59 -2.78 -28.88
CA ARG A 287 -9.03 -2.95 -29.13
C ARG A 287 -9.65 -4.04 -28.25
N ASN A 288 -8.97 -5.16 -28.05
CA ASN A 288 -9.44 -6.22 -27.16
C ASN A 288 -9.48 -5.76 -25.69
N ILE A 289 -8.49 -4.99 -25.25
CA ILE A 289 -8.48 -4.40 -23.91
C ILE A 289 -9.61 -3.40 -23.72
N LEU A 290 -9.85 -2.52 -24.69
CA LEU A 290 -10.96 -1.59 -24.69
C LEU A 290 -12.32 -2.33 -24.75
N GLY A 291 -12.38 -3.51 -25.38
CA GLY A 291 -13.58 -4.36 -25.33
C GLY A 291 -13.82 -4.99 -23.95
N ALA A 292 -12.77 -5.20 -23.15
CA ALA A 292 -12.86 -5.80 -21.82
C ALA A 292 -13.04 -4.77 -20.70
N CYS A 293 -12.34 -3.64 -20.78
CA CYS A 293 -12.54 -2.49 -19.89
C CYS A 293 -13.62 -1.63 -20.51
N LEU A 294 -14.82 -1.58 -19.94
CA LEU A 294 -15.94 -0.80 -20.47
C LEU A 294 -15.97 0.64 -19.93
N ASP A 295 -15.22 0.91 -18.86
CA ASP A 295 -15.03 2.25 -18.31
C ASP A 295 -14.26 3.12 -19.31
N ARG A 296 -14.69 4.37 -19.51
CA ARG A 296 -14.04 5.37 -20.37
C ARG A 296 -13.76 6.69 -19.64
N ASP A 297 -14.03 6.77 -18.34
CA ASP A 297 -13.85 7.97 -17.50
C ASP A 297 -12.44 8.16 -16.96
N ASP A 298 -11.60 7.12 -16.99
CA ASP A 298 -10.21 7.16 -16.51
C ASP A 298 -9.25 6.41 -17.47
N PRO A 299 -8.54 7.13 -18.36
CA PRO A 299 -7.54 6.54 -19.25
C PRO A 299 -6.42 5.81 -18.51
N ARG A 300 -5.99 6.31 -17.34
CA ARG A 300 -4.91 5.69 -16.57
C ARG A 300 -5.36 4.38 -15.94
N MET A 301 -6.64 4.23 -15.59
CA MET A 301 -7.21 2.95 -15.13
C MET A 301 -7.10 1.86 -16.21
N ILE A 302 -7.48 2.17 -17.44
CA ILE A 302 -7.38 1.24 -18.58
C ILE A 302 -5.90 0.94 -18.88
N ALA A 303 -5.05 1.96 -18.84
CA ALA A 303 -3.61 1.78 -19.03
C ALA A 303 -3.02 0.84 -17.98
N ARG A 304 -3.37 1.01 -16.69
CA ARG A 304 -2.98 0.11 -15.59
C ARG A 304 -3.40 -1.34 -15.86
N PHE A 305 -4.61 -1.57 -16.35
CA PHE A 305 -5.05 -2.90 -16.76
C PHE A 305 -4.15 -3.49 -17.86
N ALA A 306 -3.83 -2.71 -18.89
CA ALA A 306 -3.00 -3.14 -20.00
C ALA A 306 -1.57 -3.51 -19.56
N ILE A 307 -0.99 -2.75 -18.64
CA ILE A 307 0.37 -2.97 -18.12
C ILE A 307 0.43 -3.89 -16.89
N GLY A 308 -0.70 -4.43 -16.43
CA GLY A 308 -0.75 -5.43 -15.36
C GLY A 308 -0.55 -4.85 -13.96
N ILE A 309 -0.93 -3.59 -13.76
CA ILE A 309 -0.89 -2.92 -12.46
C ILE A 309 -2.29 -2.87 -11.88
N THR A 310 -2.44 -3.33 -10.64
CA THR A 310 -3.75 -3.36 -9.98
C THR A 310 -4.13 -2.00 -9.39
N SER A 311 -5.43 -1.71 -9.37
CA SER A 311 -6.04 -0.60 -8.63
C SER A 311 -7.28 -1.11 -7.85
N PRO A 312 -7.75 -0.39 -6.83
CA PRO A 312 -8.97 -0.74 -6.11
C PRO A 312 -10.18 -0.98 -7.02
N ARG A 313 -10.37 -0.17 -8.06
CA ARG A 313 -11.43 -0.30 -9.06
C ARG A 313 -11.25 -1.56 -9.90
N LEU A 314 -10.05 -1.81 -10.44
CA LEU A 314 -9.76 -3.04 -11.20
C LEU A 314 -9.98 -4.31 -10.39
N THR A 315 -9.65 -4.28 -9.09
CA THR A 315 -9.85 -5.41 -8.17
C THR A 315 -11.35 -5.64 -7.91
N THR A 316 -12.10 -4.55 -7.71
CA THR A 316 -13.54 -4.60 -7.43
C THR A 316 -14.32 -5.11 -8.64
N SER A 317 -13.98 -4.64 -9.84
CA SER A 317 -14.58 -5.06 -11.12
C SER A 317 -14.06 -6.41 -11.64
N LYS A 318 -13.23 -7.14 -10.88
CA LYS A 318 -12.60 -8.42 -11.26
C LYS A 318 -11.74 -8.40 -12.53
N LEU A 319 -11.44 -7.21 -13.05
CA LEU A 319 -10.59 -7.01 -14.22
C LEU A 319 -9.14 -7.44 -13.96
N SER A 320 -8.64 -7.33 -12.73
CA SER A 320 -7.30 -7.82 -12.38
C SER A 320 -7.11 -9.32 -12.56
N SER A 321 -8.20 -10.09 -12.64
CA SER A 321 -8.18 -11.55 -12.89
C SER A 321 -8.50 -11.91 -14.35
N HIS A 322 -8.74 -10.91 -15.20
CA HIS A 322 -9.07 -11.12 -16.61
C HIS A 322 -7.84 -11.58 -17.40
N ALA A 323 -8.04 -12.39 -18.44
CA ALA A 323 -6.94 -12.95 -19.25
C ALA A 323 -6.11 -11.89 -20.00
N LEU A 324 -6.68 -10.72 -20.24
CA LEU A 324 -6.01 -9.58 -20.89
C LEU A 324 -5.27 -8.65 -19.91
N PHE A 325 -5.34 -8.89 -18.60
CA PHE A 325 -4.63 -8.09 -17.63
C PHE A 325 -3.12 -8.27 -17.77
N GLY A 326 -2.38 -7.19 -18.01
CA GLY A 326 -0.93 -7.22 -18.17
C GLY A 326 -0.46 -7.88 -19.46
N THR A 327 -1.21 -7.78 -20.56
CA THR A 327 -0.74 -8.26 -21.88
C THR A 327 0.15 -7.25 -22.60
N MET A 328 0.20 -6.00 -22.15
CA MET A 328 0.93 -4.89 -22.79
C MET A 328 2.00 -4.28 -21.87
N VAL A 329 2.66 -5.09 -21.02
CA VAL A 329 3.59 -4.58 -20.00
C VAL A 329 4.81 -3.84 -20.57
N GLY A 330 5.25 -4.20 -21.78
CA GLY A 330 6.45 -3.66 -22.42
C GLY A 330 6.21 -2.56 -23.46
N VAL A 331 5.00 -2.02 -23.57
CA VAL A 331 4.69 -1.01 -24.60
C VAL A 331 5.11 0.39 -24.17
N ASN A 332 5.24 1.31 -25.14
CA ASN A 332 5.42 2.73 -24.83
C ASN A 332 4.23 3.26 -24.02
N TRP A 333 4.51 3.75 -22.81
CA TRP A 333 3.48 4.24 -21.91
C TRP A 333 2.79 5.48 -22.46
N GLU A 334 3.56 6.43 -22.99
CA GLU A 334 3.04 7.72 -23.46
C GLU A 334 2.10 7.50 -24.65
N GLN A 335 2.48 6.65 -25.60
CA GLN A 335 1.67 6.23 -26.74
C GLN A 335 0.42 5.45 -26.28
N LEU A 336 0.56 4.54 -25.32
CA LEU A 336 -0.57 3.76 -24.79
C LEU A 336 -1.61 4.68 -24.16
N VAL A 337 -1.18 5.57 -23.26
CA VAL A 337 -2.09 6.52 -22.59
C VAL A 337 -2.71 7.47 -23.60
N MET A 338 -1.95 8.01 -24.55
CA MET A 338 -2.47 8.87 -25.60
C MET A 338 -3.57 8.20 -26.43
N LEU A 339 -3.35 6.94 -26.86
CA LEU A 339 -4.35 6.21 -27.64
C LEU A 339 -5.60 5.88 -26.83
N ILE A 340 -5.45 5.50 -25.55
CA ILE A 340 -6.57 5.26 -24.66
C ILE A 340 -7.34 6.56 -24.37
N ASP A 341 -6.64 7.67 -24.15
CA ASP A 341 -7.24 8.97 -23.86
C ASP A 341 -8.10 9.45 -25.03
N ALA A 342 -7.65 9.25 -26.27
CA ALA A 342 -8.44 9.54 -27.46
C ALA A 342 -9.76 8.75 -27.51
N GLU A 343 -9.74 7.47 -27.13
CA GLU A 343 -10.92 6.61 -27.05
C GLU A 343 -11.85 7.01 -25.90
N CYS A 344 -11.28 7.39 -24.75
CA CYS A 344 -12.01 7.95 -23.62
C CYS A 344 -12.71 9.27 -23.98
N ALA A 345 -11.99 10.17 -24.67
CA ALA A 345 -12.53 11.43 -25.15
C ALA A 345 -13.65 11.24 -26.18
N ALA A 346 -13.50 10.30 -27.12
CA ALA A 346 -14.54 9.96 -28.09
C ALA A 346 -15.81 9.41 -27.42
N ALA A 347 -15.65 8.72 -26.28
CA ALA A 347 -16.76 8.25 -25.44
C ALA A 347 -17.26 9.29 -24.42
N GLY A 348 -16.76 10.53 -24.46
CA GLY A 348 -17.17 11.61 -23.55
C GLY A 348 -16.77 11.39 -22.09
N TYR A 349 -15.69 10.63 -21.84
CA TYR A 349 -15.23 10.24 -20.51
C TYR A 349 -16.31 9.57 -19.65
N ALA A 350 -17.13 8.70 -20.26
CA ALA A 350 -18.24 8.04 -19.58
C ALA A 350 -17.79 6.83 -18.73
N PRO A 351 -18.33 6.62 -17.52
CA PRO A 351 -18.09 5.38 -16.77
C PRO A 351 -18.81 4.20 -17.45
N ALA A 352 -18.43 2.96 -17.10
CA ALA A 352 -19.18 1.79 -17.54
C ALA A 352 -20.63 1.84 -16.99
N PRO A 353 -21.63 1.37 -17.76
CA PRO A 353 -22.99 1.21 -17.24
C PRO A 353 -23.03 0.30 -16.00
N ASP A 354 -23.98 0.55 -15.10
CA ASP A 354 -24.15 -0.27 -13.89
C ASP A 354 -24.32 -1.76 -14.22
N GLY A 355 -23.66 -2.62 -13.45
CA GLY A 355 -23.70 -4.08 -13.64
C GLY A 355 -22.87 -4.61 -14.82
N SER A 356 -22.19 -3.74 -15.58
CA SER A 356 -21.41 -4.14 -16.77
C SER A 356 -20.38 -5.24 -16.52
N TYR A 357 -19.85 -5.34 -15.30
CA TYR A 357 -18.83 -6.33 -14.93
C TYR A 357 -19.38 -7.51 -14.11
N ASP A 358 -20.69 -7.59 -13.87
CA ASP A 358 -21.28 -8.64 -13.03
C ASP A 358 -21.02 -10.03 -13.62
N HIS A 359 -20.98 -10.15 -14.94
CA HIS A 359 -20.63 -11.40 -15.63
C HIS A 359 -19.20 -11.89 -15.31
N LEU A 360 -18.26 -10.99 -15.00
CA LEU A 360 -16.90 -11.36 -14.58
C LEU A 360 -16.85 -11.87 -13.13
N THR A 361 -17.87 -11.55 -12.31
CA THR A 361 -18.04 -12.15 -10.98
C THR A 361 -18.55 -13.59 -11.06
N GLN A 362 -19.12 -13.99 -12.20
CA GLN A 362 -19.73 -15.29 -12.44
C GLN A 362 -18.76 -16.28 -13.13
N ARG A 363 -17.79 -16.87 -12.40
CA ARG A 363 -17.14 -18.17 -12.73
C ARG A 363 -16.29 -18.65 -11.53
N ARG A 364 -16.35 -19.88 -10.99
CA ARG A 364 -16.91 -21.18 -11.39
C ARG A 364 -17.65 -21.85 -10.21
N ALA A 365 -18.95 -22.09 -10.32
CA ALA A 365 -19.51 -23.36 -9.84
C ALA A 365 -19.33 -24.34 -11.00
N SER A 366 -18.21 -25.06 -11.03
CA SER A 366 -18.05 -26.15 -12.00
C SER A 366 -19.11 -27.19 -11.71
N GLY A 367 -20.06 -27.31 -12.63
CA GLY A 367 -21.14 -28.29 -12.60
C GLY A 367 -20.62 -29.70 -12.37
N ALA A 368 -21.39 -30.44 -11.58
CA ALA A 368 -21.32 -31.88 -11.51
C ALA A 368 -21.60 -32.47 -12.90
N GLN A 369 -20.56 -32.70 -13.69
CA GLN A 369 -20.66 -33.64 -14.81
C GLN A 369 -20.46 -35.04 -14.25
N LYS A 370 -21.55 -35.80 -14.26
CA LYS A 370 -21.58 -37.25 -14.06
C LYS A 370 -20.54 -37.90 -14.98
N SER A 371 -19.54 -38.54 -14.37
CA SER A 371 -18.60 -39.43 -15.05
C SER A 371 -19.33 -40.69 -15.50
N SER A 372 -19.53 -40.84 -16.81
CA SER A 372 -19.88 -42.12 -17.45
C SER A 372 -18.70 -42.60 -18.31
N ASN A 373 -18.13 -43.73 -17.89
CA ASN A 373 -17.30 -44.72 -18.61
C ASN A 373 -16.67 -44.34 -19.97
N LYS A 374 -15.33 -44.50 -20.07
CA LYS A 374 -14.64 -45.43 -21.01
C LYS A 374 -13.09 -45.44 -20.81
N PRO A 375 -12.34 -46.40 -21.40
CA PRO A 375 -11.47 -47.31 -20.65
C PRO A 375 -9.95 -47.00 -20.73
N ALA A 376 -9.21 -47.84 -20.02
CA ALA A 376 -7.76 -47.86 -19.82
C ALA A 376 -6.91 -47.70 -21.09
N SER A 377 -5.84 -46.90 -20.96
CA SER A 377 -4.59 -47.11 -21.71
C SER A 377 -3.39 -46.55 -20.94
N SER A 378 -2.40 -47.45 -20.86
CA SER A 378 -0.98 -47.38 -20.52
C SER A 378 -0.30 -46.12 -19.93
N LYS A 379 0.47 -46.43 -18.87
CA LYS A 379 1.52 -45.66 -18.21
C LYS A 379 2.61 -45.20 -19.18
N THR A 380 3.04 -43.94 -19.03
CA THR A 380 4.48 -43.61 -19.12
C THR A 380 4.83 -42.60 -18.02
N THR A 381 5.68 -43.07 -17.11
CA THR A 381 6.22 -42.39 -15.94
C THR A 381 7.30 -41.40 -16.36
N LEU A 382 7.20 -40.12 -15.96
CA LEU A 382 8.40 -39.31 -15.69
C LEU A 382 8.13 -38.43 -14.46
N THR A 383 8.86 -38.82 -13.41
CA THR A 383 8.94 -38.27 -12.06
C THR A 383 9.40 -36.81 -12.02
N ARG A 384 8.60 -35.94 -11.40
CA ARG A 384 9.08 -34.66 -10.84
C ARG A 384 8.99 -34.77 -9.32
N GLY A 385 10.15 -34.88 -8.69
CA GLY A 385 10.30 -35.11 -7.25
C GLY A 385 9.66 -34.01 -6.41
N GLY A 386 8.84 -34.43 -5.45
CA GLY A 386 8.33 -33.58 -4.39
C GLY A 386 9.43 -33.25 -3.39
N SER A 387 9.50 -31.99 -2.99
CA SER A 387 10.25 -31.56 -1.81
C SER A 387 9.28 -31.41 -0.65
N SER A 388 9.62 -32.12 0.42
CA SER A 388 8.92 -32.29 1.69
C SER A 388 8.64 -30.96 2.41
N SER A 389 7.39 -30.81 2.86
CA SER A 389 6.99 -29.81 3.87
C SER A 389 7.54 -30.20 5.25
N GLY A 390 8.64 -29.57 5.65
CA GLY A 390 9.15 -29.61 7.02
C GLY A 390 8.40 -28.64 7.93
N SER A 391 7.69 -29.19 8.91
CA SER A 391 7.06 -28.49 10.03
C SER A 391 8.11 -27.87 10.96
N TYR A 392 8.05 -26.55 11.17
CA TYR A 392 8.81 -25.87 12.23
C TYR A 392 7.84 -25.26 13.26
N GLU A 393 7.96 -25.73 14.49
CA GLU A 393 7.32 -25.20 15.69
C GLU A 393 7.77 -23.75 15.97
N LYS A 394 6.80 -22.91 16.29
CA LYS A 394 7.00 -21.53 16.76
C LYS A 394 7.64 -21.54 18.15
N LYS A 395 8.84 -20.96 18.28
CA LYS A 395 9.35 -20.46 19.57
C LYS A 395 9.35 -18.93 19.61
N SER A 396 8.94 -18.43 20.77
CA SER A 396 8.61 -17.05 21.08
C SER A 396 9.84 -16.13 21.09
N TYR A 397 9.73 -14.98 20.43
CA TYR A 397 10.73 -13.92 20.40
C TYR A 397 10.51 -12.94 21.57
N THR A 398 11.56 -12.66 22.34
CA THR A 398 11.63 -11.59 23.36
C THR A 398 12.80 -10.67 23.02
N PRO A 399 12.63 -9.33 22.98
CA PRO A 399 13.73 -8.42 22.69
C PRO A 399 14.37 -7.89 23.98
N TYR A 400 15.70 -7.70 23.93
CA TYR A 400 16.60 -7.12 24.93
C TYR A 400 17.08 -8.04 26.07
N GLY A 401 18.30 -8.56 25.88
CA GLY A 401 19.12 -9.20 26.92
C GLY A 401 20.60 -9.03 26.59
N ASN A 402 21.21 -8.04 27.22
CA ASN A 402 22.58 -7.57 27.04
C ASN A 402 23.59 -8.55 27.68
N THR A 403 24.61 -9.02 26.97
CA THR A 403 25.74 -9.76 27.55
C THR A 403 27.07 -9.40 26.89
N TYR A 404 27.84 -8.57 27.59
CA TYR A 404 29.31 -8.65 27.59
C TYR A 404 29.74 -8.90 29.04
N GLY A 405 30.54 -9.95 29.24
CA GLY A 405 31.17 -10.28 30.53
C GLY A 405 32.50 -9.55 30.71
N GLY A 406 32.84 -9.19 31.96
CA GLY A 406 34.12 -8.57 32.28
C GLY A 406 34.27 -8.14 33.75
N LYS A 407 34.59 -9.13 34.59
CA LYS A 407 35.13 -9.13 35.97
C LYS A 407 35.58 -7.79 36.65
N SER A 408 35.12 -7.66 37.90
CA SER A 408 35.89 -7.46 39.16
C SER A 408 35.77 -6.14 39.96
N SER A 409 35.77 -6.35 41.28
CA SER A 409 36.20 -5.46 42.37
C SER A 409 35.18 -4.53 43.06
N ARG A 410 34.65 -5.05 44.18
CA ARG A 410 34.51 -4.45 45.53
C ARG A 410 34.55 -2.91 45.67
N GLY A 411 33.51 -2.36 46.30
CA GLY A 411 33.59 -1.07 47.01
C GLY A 411 32.25 -0.61 47.58
N ARG A 412 32.07 -0.73 48.89
CA ARG A 412 30.95 -0.16 49.66
C ARG A 412 31.03 1.37 49.67
N GLY A 413 29.91 2.08 49.54
CA GLY A 413 29.86 3.53 49.74
C GLY A 413 28.43 4.06 49.82
N ARG A 414 28.07 4.60 50.98
CA ARG A 414 26.79 5.27 51.31
C ARG A 414 26.73 6.69 50.71
N GLY A 415 25.51 7.19 50.51
CA GLY A 415 25.18 8.62 50.31
C GLY A 415 24.32 8.80 49.05
N GLY A 416 23.06 9.22 49.06
CA GLY A 416 22.35 10.10 49.99
C GLY A 416 22.39 11.54 49.46
N TYR A 417 21.49 11.89 48.53
CA TYR A 417 21.25 13.30 48.17
C TYR A 417 19.76 13.59 48.01
N ARG A 418 19.26 14.35 48.99
CA ARG A 418 18.04 15.16 48.93
C ARG A 418 18.28 16.35 48.01
N GLY A 419 17.19 16.79 47.37
CA GLY A 419 17.15 17.96 46.51
C GLY A 419 17.40 19.30 47.20
N GLY A 420 17.55 20.32 46.36
CA GLY A 420 17.66 21.72 46.75
C GLY A 420 17.53 22.61 45.52
N ARG A 421 16.42 23.35 45.46
CA ARG A 421 16.12 24.46 44.56
C ARG A 421 16.92 25.73 44.93
N ARG A 422 16.87 26.69 43.99
CA ARG A 422 17.23 28.14 44.01
C ARG A 422 18.67 28.40 43.57
N TYR A 423 18.92 29.34 42.66
CA TYR A 423 18.25 30.63 42.43
C TYR A 423 17.54 30.76 41.08
#